data_AF-A0A6I5C241-F1
#
_entry.id   AF-A0A6I5C241-F1
#
_cell.length_a   1.000
_cell.length_b   1.000
_cell.length_c   1.000
_cell.angle_alpha   90.00
_cell.angle_beta   90.00
_cell.angle_gamma   90.00
#
_symmetry.space_group_name_H-M   'P 1'
#
loop_
_entity.id
_entity.type
_entity.pdbx_description
1 polymer ?
#
loop_
_entity_poly.entity_id
_entity_poly.type
_entity_poly.pdbx_seq_one_letter_code
_entity_poly.pdbx_strand_id
1 'polypeptide(L)' 'MSELRIEYLTSPEVAEALERGMRTAVLPLGATEQHGAHLPLCVDSEHADRLAVLVAQRLGDALVLPTV' A
#
# COMPACT_ATOMS: atom_id res chain seq x y z
N MET A 1 -12.38 8.85 1.08
CA MET A 1 -11.68 8.12 -0.02
C MET A 1 -11.96 6.65 0.20
N SER A 2 -12.20 5.86 -0.84
CA SER A 2 -12.34 4.40 -0.67
C SER A 2 -11.01 3.83 -0.20
N GLU A 3 -11.06 2.78 0.61
CA GLU A 3 -9.87 2.00 0.96
C GLU A 3 -9.30 1.35 -0.31
N LEU A 4 -7.97 1.28 -0.41
CA LEU A 4 -7.22 0.74 -1.55
C LEU A 4 -6.30 -0.42 -1.17
N ARG A 5 -6.03 -0.58 0.13
CA ARG A 5 -5.18 -1.62 0.69
C ARG A 5 -5.95 -2.92 0.81
N ILE A 6 -5.46 -3.97 0.17
CA ILE A 6 -6.21 -5.22 0.02
C ILE A 6 -6.41 -5.98 1.34
N GLU A 7 -5.56 -5.76 2.34
CA GLU A 7 -5.69 -6.37 3.67
C GLU A 7 -6.89 -5.86 4.48
N TYR A 8 -7.50 -4.76 4.04
CA TYR A 8 -8.74 -4.21 4.60
C TYR A 8 -9.96 -4.41 3.70
N LEU A 9 -9.78 -5.10 2.56
CA LEU A 9 -10.86 -5.46 1.64
C LEU A 9 -11.21 -6.93 1.80
N THR A 10 -12.46 -7.25 1.52
CA THR A 10 -12.94 -8.61 1.34
C THR A 10 -12.69 -9.08 -0.09
N SER A 11 -12.65 -10.40 -0.30
CA SER A 11 -12.49 -11.00 -1.65
C SER A 11 -13.52 -10.47 -2.68
N PRO A 12 -14.82 -10.33 -2.33
CA PRO A 12 -15.79 -9.70 -3.25
C PRO A 12 -15.48 -8.24 -3.60
N GLU A 13 -15.00 -7.43 -2.66
CA GLU A 13 -14.63 -6.02 -2.94
C GLU A 13 -13.41 -5.93 -3.88
N VAL A 14 -12.44 -6.84 -3.74
CA VAL A 14 -11.32 -6.96 -4.67
C VAL A 14 -11.80 -7.39 -6.06
N ALA A 15 -12.72 -8.36 -6.15
CA ALA A 15 -13.31 -8.77 -7.43
C ALA A 15 -14.02 -7.60 -8.13
N GLU A 16 -14.83 -6.83 -7.38
CA GLU A 16 -15.52 -5.65 -7.90
C GLU A 16 -14.52 -4.57 -8.38
N ALA A 17 -13.42 -4.35 -7.67
CA ALA A 17 -12.35 -3.44 -8.08
C ALA A 17 -11.74 -3.84 -9.43
N LEU A 18 -11.49 -5.14 -9.66
CA LEU A 18 -10.96 -5.66 -10.92
C LEU A 18 -11.96 -5.53 -12.08
N GLU A 19 -13.26 -5.74 -11.81
CA GLU A 19 -14.36 -5.53 -12.76
C GLU A 19 -14.50 -4.05 -13.15
N ARG A 20 -14.33 -3.14 -12.18
CA ARG A 20 -14.32 -1.68 -12.40
C ARG A 20 -13.08 -1.16 -13.11
N GLY A 21 -12.11 -2.04 -13.41
CA GLY A 21 -10.98 -1.73 -14.27
C GLY A 21 -9.66 -1.43 -13.55
N MET A 22 -9.56 -1.71 -12.24
CA MET A 22 -8.25 -1.69 -11.58
C MET A 22 -7.37 -2.81 -12.15
N ARG A 23 -6.17 -2.45 -12.63
CA ARG A 23 -5.22 -3.39 -13.24
C ARG A 23 -3.79 -3.24 -12.75
N THR A 24 -3.54 -2.24 -11.90
CA THR A 24 -2.24 -1.98 -11.32
C THR A 24 -2.23 -2.40 -9.86
N ALA A 25 -1.11 -2.90 -9.37
CA ALA A 25 -0.87 -3.15 -7.95
C ALA A 25 0.42 -2.48 -7.52
N VAL A 26 0.41 -1.81 -6.38
CA VAL A 26 1.58 -1.22 -5.75
C VAL A 26 2.00 -2.12 -4.59
N LEU A 27 3.22 -2.64 -4.63
CA LEU A 27 3.83 -3.37 -3.51
C LEU A 27 4.82 -2.44 -2.79
N PRO A 28 4.46 -1.91 -1.61
CA PRO A 28 5.42 -1.19 -0.77
C PRO A 28 6.50 -2.15 -0.25
N LEU A 29 7.76 -1.76 -0.44
CA LEU A 29 8.93 -2.46 0.09
C LEU A 29 9.68 -1.52 1.02
N GLY A 30 9.87 -1.96 2.26
CA GLY A 30 10.66 -1.27 3.28
C GLY A 30 11.82 -2.12 3.79
N ALA A 31 12.24 -1.82 5.01
CA ALA A 31 13.28 -2.53 5.72
C ALA A 31 13.10 -2.37 7.24
N THR A 32 13.73 -3.27 7.99
CA THR A 32 13.93 -3.12 9.43
C THR A 32 15.41 -2.86 9.70
N GLU A 33 15.78 -1.60 9.92
CA GLU A 33 17.18 -1.18 10.03
C GLU A 33 17.42 0.04 10.94
N GLN A 34 18.68 0.24 11.31
CA GLN A 34 19.13 1.29 12.24
C GLN A 34 18.93 2.70 11.66
N HIS A 35 18.14 3.53 12.35
CA HIS A 35 17.86 4.92 11.97
C HIS A 35 18.37 5.96 13.00
N GLY A 36 19.39 5.60 13.80
CA GLY A 36 19.92 6.44 14.86
C GLY A 36 19.11 6.35 16.16
N ALA A 37 19.62 6.94 17.24
CA ALA A 37 19.04 6.78 18.59
C ALA A 37 17.67 7.47 18.82
N HIS A 38 17.12 8.13 17.81
CA HIS A 38 15.92 8.96 17.90
C HIS A 38 14.77 8.47 17.01
N LEU A 39 14.97 7.40 16.25
CA LEU A 39 13.97 6.86 15.34
C LEU A 39 13.78 5.35 15.55
N PRO A 40 12.58 4.82 15.26
CA PRO A 40 12.32 3.38 15.23
C PRO A 40 13.09 2.68 14.11
N LEU A 41 13.14 1.33 14.15
CA LEU A 41 13.77 0.54 13.11
C LEU A 41 12.87 0.29 11.88
N CYS A 42 11.59 0.66 11.94
CA CYS A 42 10.59 0.40 10.89
C CYS A 42 10.35 1.59 9.95
N VAL A 43 11.19 2.63 10.01
CA VAL A 43 10.97 3.90 9.30
C VAL A 43 10.74 3.70 7.81
N ASP A 44 11.52 2.82 7.17
CA ASP A 44 11.39 2.54 5.74
C ASP A 44 10.04 1.92 5.39
N SER A 45 9.58 0.95 6.20
CA SER A 45 8.26 0.32 6.00
C SER A 45 7.11 1.31 6.24
N GLU A 46 7.20 2.16 7.26
CA GLU A 46 6.17 3.21 7.52
C GLU A 46 6.10 4.23 6.36
N HIS A 47 7.26 4.64 5.84
CA HIS A 47 7.31 5.53 4.68
C HIS A 47 6.78 4.86 3.40
N ALA A 48 7.19 3.61 3.14
CA ALA A 48 6.74 2.84 1.99
C ALA A 48 5.22 2.64 1.99
N ASP A 49 4.64 2.25 3.14
CA ASP A 49 3.20 2.03 3.31
C ASP A 49 2.41 3.30 2.96
N ARG A 50 2.79 4.42 3.58
CA ARG A 50 2.08 5.69 3.36
C ARG A 50 2.21 6.19 1.93
N LEU A 51 3.40 6.05 1.33
CA LEU A 51 3.67 6.49 -0.03
C LEU A 51 2.92 5.63 -1.04
N ALA A 52 2.82 4.32 -0.83
CA ALA A 52 2.09 3.42 -1.72
C ALA A 52 0.62 3.82 -1.87
N VAL A 53 -0.05 4.19 -0.77
CA VAL A 53 -1.43 4.70 -0.81
C VAL A 53 -1.53 6.01 -1.61
N LEU A 54 -0.58 6.94 -1.44
CA LEU A 54 -0.57 8.20 -2.21
C LEU A 54 -0.35 7.95 -3.71
N VAL A 55 0.56 7.03 -4.06
CA VAL A 55 0.83 6.64 -5.44
C VAL A 55 -0.41 6.00 -6.05
N ALA A 56 -1.04 5.04 -5.37
CA ALA A 56 -2.23 4.38 -5.86
C ALA A 56 -3.40 5.36 -6.09
N GLN A 57 -3.60 6.30 -5.17
CA GLN A 57 -4.57 7.39 -5.34
C GLN A 57 -4.28 8.27 -6.56
N ARG A 58 -3.00 8.50 -6.87
CA ARG A 58 -2.59 9.34 -7.99
C ARG A 58 -2.65 8.62 -9.34
N LEU A 59 -2.43 7.31 -9.36
CA LEU A 59 -2.64 6.46 -10.54
C LEU A 59 -4.14 6.33 -10.86
N GLY A 60 -4.98 6.19 -9.83
CA GLY A 60 -6.44 6.12 -9.97
C GLY A 60 -6.99 4.74 -10.35
N ASP A 61 -6.13 3.79 -10.74
CA ASP A 61 -6.48 2.43 -11.18
C ASP A 61 -5.65 1.34 -10.49
N ALA A 62 -5.15 1.64 -9.29
CA ALA A 62 -4.24 0.78 -8.54
C ALA A 62 -4.75 0.37 -7.15
N LEU A 63 -4.52 -0.90 -6.80
CA LEU A 63 -4.65 -1.43 -5.43
C LEU A 63 -3.29 -1.44 -4.72
N VAL A 64 -3.29 -1.42 -3.39
CA VAL A 64 -2.07 -1.50 -2.57
C VAL A 64 -1.99 -2.88 -1.93
N LEU A 65 -0.86 -3.55 -2.11
CA LEU A 65 -0.55 -4.82 -1.46
C LEU A 65 0.05 -4.57 -0.06
N PRO A 66 0.04 -5.57 0.84
CA PRO A 66 0.65 -5.42 2.15
C PRO A 66 2.14 -5.08 2.06
N THR A 67 2.59 -4.16 2.92
CA THR A 67 3.99 -3.77 3.04
C THR A 67 4.87 -4.95 3.43
N VAL A 68 6.02 -5.09 2.76
CA VAL A 68 7.08 -6.09 3.02
C VAL A 68 8.30 -5.41 3.58
#